data_AF-K9PBR6-F1
#
_entry.id   AF-K9PBR6-F1
#
_cell.length_a   1.000
_cell.length_b   1.000
_cell.length_c   1.000
_cell.angle_alpha   90.00
_cell.angle_beta   90.00
_cell.angle_gamma   90.00
#
_symmetry.space_group_name_H-M   'P 1'
#
loop_
_entity.id
_entity.type
_entity.pdbx_description
1 polymer ?
#
loop_
_entity_poly.entity_id
_entity_poly.type
_entity_poly.pdbx_seq_one_letter_code
_entity_poly.pdbx_strand_id
1 'polypeptide(L)' 'MLSNCYRDIRLFRFDDKTGDVYILAGEDIQIIVPSHEPWRFVDETEL' A
#
# COMPACT_ATOMS: atom_id res chain seq x y z
N MET A 1 3.15 19.19 15.89
CA MET A 1 1.84 18.59 15.57
C MET A 1 2.13 17.16 15.14
N LEU A 2 1.79 16.16 15.95
CA LEU A 2 1.97 14.75 15.61
C LEU A 2 0.91 14.39 14.57
N SER A 3 1.33 14.18 13.33
CA SER A 3 0.45 13.74 12.24
C SER A 3 -0.27 12.46 12.63
N ASN A 4 -1.59 12.46 12.52
CA ASN A 4 -2.48 11.43 13.04
C ASN A 4 -2.55 10.17 12.14
N CYS A 5 -1.65 10.05 11.16
CA CYS A 5 -1.57 8.92 10.20
C CYS A 5 -2.83 8.61 9.36
N TYR A 6 -3.85 9.47 9.34
CA TYR A 6 -5.01 9.33 8.45
C TYR A 6 -4.74 9.96 7.08
N ARG A 7 -3.75 9.45 6.32
CA ARG A 7 -3.72 9.80 4.89
C ARG A 7 -4.87 9.07 4.22
N ASP A 8 -5.66 9.80 3.43
CA ASP A 8 -6.82 9.23 2.74
C ASP A 8 -6.39 8.08 1.83
N ILE A 9 -7.07 6.93 1.96
CA ILE A 9 -6.93 5.84 1.00
C ILE A 9 -7.59 6.30 -0.31
N ARG A 10 -6.77 6.54 -1.34
CA ARG A 10 -7.23 6.95 -2.67
C ARG A 10 -7.56 5.75 -3.55
N LEU A 11 -6.85 4.63 -3.39
CA LEU A 11 -7.04 3.43 -4.20
C LEU A 11 -6.87 2.16 -3.36
N PHE A 12 -7.72 1.19 -3.65
CA PHE A 12 -7.64 -0.18 -3.15
C PHE A 12 -7.83 -1.14 -4.33
N ARG A 13 -6.86 -2.02 -4.56
CA ARG A 13 -6.91 -3.05 -5.61
C ARG A 13 -6.55 -4.41 -5.03
N PHE A 14 -7.34 -5.42 -5.37
CA PHE A 14 -7.03 -6.82 -5.09
C PHE A 14 -6.62 -7.52 -6.39
N ASP A 15 -5.54 -8.30 -6.35
CA ASP A 15 -5.13 -9.22 -7.42
C ASP A 15 -5.60 -10.62 -7.05
N ASP A 16 -6.51 -11.19 -7.83
CA ASP A 16 -7.10 -12.50 -7.58
C ASP A 16 -6.19 -13.68 -7.94
N LYS A 17 -5.11 -13.44 -8.71
CA LYS A 17 -4.14 -14.46 -9.09
C LYS A 17 -3.09 -14.67 -8.02
N THR A 18 -2.58 -13.57 -7.44
CA THR A 18 -1.55 -13.63 -6.39
C THR A 18 -2.14 -13.56 -4.98
N GLY A 19 -3.35 -13.03 -4.85
CA GLY A 19 -3.99 -12.77 -3.56
C GLY A 19 -3.50 -11.49 -2.89
N ASP A 20 -2.76 -10.65 -3.60
CA ASP A 20 -2.15 -9.44 -3.05
C ASP A 20 -3.14 -8.26 -3.05
N VAL A 21 -3.04 -7.44 -2.01
CA VAL A 21 -3.77 -6.19 -1.90
C VAL A 21 -2.81 -5.02 -2.05
N TYR A 22 -3.19 -4.06 -2.90
CA TYR A 22 -2.45 -2.83 -3.16
C TYR A 22 -3.26 -1.64 -2.65
N ILE A 23 -2.63 -0.80 -1.84
CA ILE A 23 -3.24 0.38 -1.23
C ILE A 23 -2.41 1.60 -1.62
N LEU A 24 -3.08 2.62 -2.16
CA LEU A 24 -2.51 3.96 -2.34
C LEU A 24 -3.14 4.90 -1.32
N ALA A 25 -2.33 5.49 -0.46
CA ALA A 25 -2.74 6.47 0.54
C ALA A 25 -2.04 7.82 0.30
N GLY A 26 -2.80 8.91 0.28
CA GLY A 26 -2.27 10.22 -0.07
C GLY A 26 -1.74 10.27 -1.51
N GLU A 27 -0.56 10.87 -1.72
CA GLU A 27 0.01 11.11 -3.06
C GLU A 27 1.14 10.14 -3.44
N ASP A 28 1.72 9.51 -2.45
CA ASP A 28 3.08 8.95 -2.46
C ASP A 28 3.19 7.65 -1.64
N ILE A 29 2.24 7.36 -0.75
CA ILE A 29 2.30 6.15 0.08
C ILE A 29 1.64 4.99 -0.67
N GLN A 30 2.46 4.05 -1.11
CA GLN A 30 2.00 2.79 -1.68
C GLN A 30 2.34 1.64 -0.73
N ILE A 31 1.38 0.77 -0.47
CA ILE A 31 1.51 -0.40 0.40
C ILE A 31 1.10 -1.64 -0.39
N ILE A 32 1.92 -2.68 -0.30
CA ILE A 32 1.59 -4.03 -0.73
C ILE A 32 1.32 -4.85 0.52
N VAL A 33 0.19 -5.54 0.53
CA VAL A 33 -0.18 -6.53 1.55
C VAL A 33 -0.25 -7.89 0.86
N PRO A 34 0.86 -8.65 0.87
CA PRO A 34 0.90 -9.98 0.29
C PRO A 34 0.10 -10.98 1.12
N SER A 35 -0.37 -12.05 0.49
CA SER A 35 -1.15 -13.10 1.17
C SER A 35 -0.34 -13.91 2.21
N HIS A 36 0.98 -14.02 2.02
CA HIS A 36 1.85 -14.90 2.82
C HIS A 36 3.14 -14.25 3.33
N GLU A 37 3.34 -12.95 3.07
CA GLU A 37 4.53 -12.20 3.49
C GLU A 37 4.13 -10.97 4.32
N PRO A 38 5.05 -10.39 5.10
CA PRO A 38 4.79 -9.13 5.77
C PRO A 38 4.39 -8.04 4.77
N TRP A 39 3.45 -7.18 5.18
CA TRP A 39 3.17 -5.94 4.46
C TRP A 39 4.43 -5.10 4.26
N ARG A 40 4.50 -4.39 3.13
CA ARG A 40 5.65 -3.54 2.81
C ARG A 40 5.21 -2.28 2.08
N PHE A 41 5.95 -1.21 2.28
CA PHE A 41 5.83 -0.02 1.44
C PHE A 41 6.52 -0.29 0.11
N VAL A 42 5.96 0.26 -0.97
CA VAL A 42 6.65 0.27 -2.26
C VAL A 42 7.68 1.39 -2.22
N ASP A 43 8.95 1.04 -2.39
CA ASP A 43 10.03 2.02 -2.58
C ASP A 43 10.06 2.43 -4.06
N GLU A 44 10.17 3.73 -4.34
CA GLU A 44 10.28 4.26 -5.72
C GLU A 44 11.53 3.73 -6.44
N THR A 45 12.51 3.21 -5.70
CA THR A 45 13.73 2.60 -6.26
C THR A 45 13.57 1.16 -6.73
N GLU A 46 12.43 0.50 -6.50
CA GLU A 46 12.12 -0.84 -7.01
C GLU A 46 11.33 -0.83 -8.34
N LEU A 47 11.15 0.34 -8.97
CA LEU A 47 10.49 0.51 -10.28
C LEU A 47 11.47 0.52 -11.47
#